data_AF-A0A973FPR5-F1
#
_entry.id   AF-A0A973FPR5-F1
#
_cell.length_a   1.000
_cell.length_b   1.000
_cell.length_c   1.000
_cell.angle_alpha   90.00
_cell.angle_beta   90.00
_cell.angle_gamma   90.00
#
_symmetry.space_group_name_H-M   'P 1'
#
loop_
_entity.id
_entity.type
_entity.pdbx_description
1 polymer ?
#
loop_
_entity_poly.entity_id
_entity_poly.type
_entity_poly.pdbx_seq_one_letter_code
_entity_poly.pdbx_strand_id
1 'polypeptide(L)'
;MTNQNDGFDFTDPIGTWRTIRDANLDAWAKGMATLVNTEAFSKALGLQLDTMLAASAPVQKTMTQYTEAYLAQANLPSRTEIVSLAQRMTNIEMRLDDMDARLDEILSALRVLATPAPAAESAPAAEPDAAEAESKPAPRRSRKGATE
;
A
#
# COMPACT_ATOMS: atom_id res chain seq x y z
N MET A 1 26.75 -61.76 -22.37
CA MET A 1 26.91 -61.16 -23.72
C MET A 1 25.57 -60.53 -24.08
N THR A 2 25.48 -59.21 -23.86
CA THR A 2 24.34 -58.36 -24.21
C THR A 2 24.32 -58.18 -25.72
N ASN A 3 23.43 -58.86 -26.42
CA ASN A 3 23.10 -58.52 -27.80
C ASN A 3 22.03 -57.43 -27.77
N GLN A 4 22.53 -56.21 -27.88
CA GLN A 4 21.78 -55.03 -28.24
C GLN A 4 21.40 -55.17 -29.71
N ASN A 5 20.19 -55.66 -29.98
CA ASN A 5 19.64 -55.68 -31.33
C ASN A 5 18.56 -54.59 -31.41
N ASP A 6 19.01 -53.33 -31.52
CA ASP A 6 18.16 -52.15 -31.69
C ASP A 6 17.63 -52.03 -33.14
N GLY A 7 17.19 -53.14 -33.73
CA GLY A 7 16.71 -53.23 -35.11
C GLY A 7 15.83 -54.46 -35.33
N PHE A 8 14.77 -54.27 -36.14
CA PHE A 8 13.66 -55.19 -36.43
C PHE A 8 14.03 -56.69 -36.31
N ASP A 9 13.42 -57.38 -35.34
CA ASP A 9 13.55 -58.84 -35.18
C ASP A 9 12.44 -59.54 -36.00
N PHE A 10 12.84 -60.19 -37.10
CA PHE A 10 11.93 -60.94 -37.98
C PHE A 10 11.29 -62.16 -37.31
N THR A 11 11.79 -62.58 -36.14
CA THR A 11 11.30 -63.75 -35.40
C THR A 11 10.38 -63.41 -34.22
N ASP A 12 10.30 -62.12 -33.84
CA ASP A 12 9.38 -61.62 -32.82
C ASP A 12 8.70 -60.28 -33.23
N PRO A 13 7.63 -60.36 -34.04
CA PRO A 13 6.89 -59.16 -34.48
C PRO A 13 6.16 -58.45 -33.33
N ILE A 14 5.80 -59.17 -32.27
CA ILE A 14 5.11 -58.58 -31.10
C ILE A 14 6.11 -57.81 -30.23
N GLY A 15 7.32 -58.34 -30.03
CA GLY A 15 8.42 -57.63 -29.35
C GLY A 15 8.82 -56.36 -30.08
N THR A 16 8.88 -56.40 -31.41
CA THR A 16 9.15 -55.21 -32.24
C THR A 16 8.03 -54.17 -32.10
N TRP A 17 6.76 -54.57 -32.20
CA TRP A 17 5.62 -53.67 -31.99
C TRP A 17 5.60 -53.05 -30.59
N ARG A 18 5.87 -53.86 -29.56
CA ARG A 18 5.95 -53.41 -28.17
C ARG A 18 7.01 -52.33 -28.00
N THR A 19 8.18 -52.52 -28.62
CA THR A 19 9.29 -51.55 -28.57
C THR A 19 8.91 -50.22 -29.23
N ILE A 20 8.24 -50.27 -30.39
CA ILE A 20 7.74 -49.06 -31.08
C ILE A 20 6.72 -48.32 -30.21
N ARG A 21 5.78 -49.05 -29.60
CA ARG A 21 4.80 -48.46 -28.67
C ARG A 21 5.47 -47.84 -27.46
N ASP A 22 6.42 -48.53 -26.85
CA ASP A 22 7.10 -48.07 -25.64
C ASP A 22 7.94 -46.82 -25.94
N ALA A 23 8.62 -46.78 -27.09
CA ALA A 23 9.33 -45.58 -27.58
C ALA A 23 8.37 -44.42 -27.88
N ASN A 24 7.20 -44.70 -28.45
CA ASN A 24 6.18 -43.68 -28.69
C ASN A 24 5.66 -43.09 -27.38
N LEU A 25 5.27 -43.95 -26.41
CA LEU A 25 4.78 -43.52 -25.10
C LEU A 25 5.83 -42.74 -24.32
N ASP A 26 7.10 -43.13 -24.39
CA ASP A 26 8.20 -42.40 -23.76
C ASP A 26 8.38 -41.01 -24.37
N ALA A 27 8.29 -40.88 -25.69
CA ALA A 27 8.33 -39.58 -26.37
C ALA A 27 7.14 -38.68 -25.98
N TRP A 28 5.92 -39.23 -25.91
CA TRP A 28 4.74 -38.50 -25.45
C TRP A 28 4.85 -38.08 -23.98
N ALA A 29 5.31 -38.98 -23.11
CA ALA A 29 5.48 -38.70 -21.69
C ALA A 29 6.51 -37.59 -21.46
N LYS A 30 7.66 -37.65 -22.14
CA LYS A 30 8.68 -36.58 -22.10
C LYS A 30 8.16 -35.26 -22.66
N GLY A 31 7.37 -35.32 -23.73
CA GLY A 31 6.69 -34.15 -24.30
C GLY A 31 5.76 -33.48 -23.30
N MET A 32 4.90 -34.26 -22.62
CA MET A 32 3.99 -33.72 -21.61
C MET A 32 4.72 -33.25 -20.35
N ALA A 33 5.76 -33.95 -19.91
CA ALA A 33 6.59 -33.50 -18.80
C ALA A 33 7.23 -32.13 -19.10
N THR A 34 7.72 -31.94 -20.33
CA THR A 34 8.26 -30.66 -20.78
C THR A 34 7.17 -29.59 -20.82
N LEU A 35 5.99 -29.91 -21.37
CA LEU A 35 4.85 -28.99 -21.47
C LEU A 35 4.41 -28.49 -20.09
N VAL A 36 4.20 -29.39 -19.13
CA VAL A 36 3.77 -29.04 -17.76
C VAL A 36 4.83 -28.22 -17.03
N ASN A 37 6.11 -28.42 -17.36
CA ASN A 37 7.21 -27.65 -16.81
C ASN A 37 7.40 -26.27 -17.48
N THR A 38 6.61 -25.94 -18.50
CA THR A 38 6.66 -24.61 -19.11
C THR A 38 5.89 -23.57 -18.30
N GLU A 39 6.43 -22.36 -18.24
CA GLU A 39 5.75 -21.22 -17.61
C GLU A 39 4.42 -20.89 -18.30
N ALA A 40 4.33 -21.11 -19.62
CA ALA A 40 3.10 -20.90 -20.39
C ALA A 40 1.96 -21.82 -19.92
N PHE A 41 2.26 -23.09 -19.62
CA PHE A 41 1.28 -24.02 -19.04
C PHE A 41 0.82 -23.56 -17.66
N SER A 42 1.75 -23.18 -16.78
CA SER A 42 1.41 -22.67 -15.45
C SER A 42 0.55 -21.41 -15.52
N LYS A 43 0.88 -20.47 -16.41
CA LYS A 43 0.09 -19.25 -16.65
C LYS A 43 -1.30 -19.56 -17.20
N ALA A 44 -1.40 -20.46 -18.18
CA ALA A 44 -2.68 -20.86 -18.75
C ALA A 44 -3.58 -21.53 -17.70
N LEU A 45 -3.01 -22.42 -16.88
CA LEU A 45 -3.72 -23.05 -15.78
C LEU A 45 -4.17 -22.01 -14.73
N GLY A 46 -3.29 -21.08 -14.37
CA GLY A 46 -3.62 -19.98 -13.45
C GLY A 46 -4.76 -19.10 -13.97
N LEU A 47 -4.73 -18.74 -15.24
CA LEU A 47 -5.80 -17.95 -15.88
C LEU A 47 -7.13 -18.73 -15.93
N GLN A 48 -7.08 -20.04 -16.17
CA GLN A 48 -8.27 -20.89 -16.14
C GLN A 48 -8.87 -21.00 -14.73
N LEU A 49 -8.03 -21.17 -13.71
CA LEU A 49 -8.43 -21.16 -12.31
C LEU A 49 -9.06 -19.82 -11.92
N ASP A 50 -8.41 -18.71 -12.28
CA ASP A 50 -8.92 -17.36 -12.02
C ASP A 50 -10.26 -17.11 -12.72
N THR A 51 -10.40 -17.56 -13.96
CA THR A 51 -11.66 -17.50 -14.72
C THR A 51 -12.77 -18.29 -14.04
N MET A 52 -12.47 -19.49 -13.53
CA MET A 52 -13.45 -20.30 -12.79
C MET A 52 -13.83 -19.65 -11.46
N LEU A 53 -12.86 -19.09 -10.72
CA LEU A 53 -13.10 -18.36 -9.49
C LEU A 53 -13.96 -17.12 -9.75
N ALA A 54 -13.63 -16.33 -10.77
CA ALA A 54 -14.39 -15.16 -11.19
C ALA A 54 -15.82 -15.53 -11.61
N ALA A 55 -16.00 -16.64 -12.34
CA ALA A 55 -17.31 -17.15 -12.71
C ALA A 55 -18.16 -17.58 -11.49
N SER A 56 -17.51 -17.98 -10.38
CA SER A 56 -18.18 -18.34 -9.13
C SER A 56 -18.49 -17.15 -8.20
N ALA A 57 -17.87 -15.99 -8.44
CA ALA A 57 -18.07 -14.79 -7.61
C ALA A 57 -19.54 -14.35 -7.46
N PRO A 58 -20.41 -14.43 -8.50
CA PRO A 58 -21.84 -14.14 -8.34
C PRO A 58 -22.54 -15.10 -7.37
N VAL A 59 -22.16 -16.38 -7.36
CA VAL A 59 -22.73 -17.38 -6.43
C VAL A 59 -22.35 -17.03 -5.00
N GLN A 60 -21.08 -16.68 -4.76
CA GLN A 60 -20.61 -16.23 -3.46
C GLN A 60 -21.38 -14.98 -3.00
N LYS A 61 -21.59 -14.01 -3.90
CA LYS A 61 -22.36 -12.80 -3.59
C LYS A 61 -23.80 -13.12 -3.18
N THR A 62 -24.49 -13.99 -3.91
CA THR A 62 -25.85 -14.42 -3.58
C THR A 62 -25.90 -15.12 -2.21
N MET A 63 -24.91 -15.96 -1.90
CA MET A 63 -24.81 -16.62 -0.60
C MET A 63 -24.63 -15.61 0.55
N THR A 64 -23.78 -14.60 0.36
CA THR A 64 -23.61 -13.51 1.33
C THR A 64 -24.94 -12.77 1.54
N GLN A 65 -25.65 -12.41 0.47
CA GLN A 65 -26.95 -11.73 0.56
C GLN A 65 -28.00 -12.56 1.30
N TYR A 66 -28.05 -13.87 1.04
CA TYR A 66 -28.94 -14.77 1.77
C TYR A 66 -28.61 -14.80 3.27
N THR A 67 -27.33 -14.86 3.60
CA THR A 67 -26.86 -14.84 4.99
C THR A 67 -27.21 -13.52 5.68
N GLU A 68 -27.02 -12.39 4.99
CA GLU A 68 -27.41 -11.06 5.47
C GLU A 68 -28.93 -10.98 5.73
N ALA A 69 -29.75 -11.49 4.81
CA ALA A 69 -31.21 -11.53 5.00
C ALA A 69 -31.63 -12.40 6.19
N TYR A 70 -30.97 -13.54 6.38
CA TYR A 70 -31.21 -14.42 7.53
C TYR A 70 -30.84 -13.73 8.85
N LEU A 71 -29.66 -13.09 8.90
CA LEU A 71 -29.23 -12.33 10.08
C LEU A 71 -30.18 -11.18 10.39
N ALA A 72 -30.63 -10.45 9.36
CA ALA A 72 -31.63 -9.40 9.52
C ALA A 72 -32.93 -9.92 10.13
N GLN A 73 -33.41 -11.10 9.70
CA GLN A 73 -34.61 -11.72 10.29
C GLN A 73 -34.40 -12.13 11.76
N ALA A 74 -33.18 -12.49 12.13
CA ALA A 74 -32.80 -12.78 13.52
C ALA A 74 -32.53 -11.51 14.35
N ASN A 75 -32.72 -10.32 13.80
CA ASN A 75 -32.31 -9.04 14.38
C ASN A 75 -30.81 -8.99 14.74
N LEU A 76 -29.97 -9.67 13.96
CA LEU A 76 -28.52 -9.68 14.12
C LEU A 76 -27.87 -8.82 13.03
N PRO A 77 -26.88 -7.98 13.37
CA PRO A 77 -26.17 -7.19 12.39
C PRO A 77 -25.27 -8.07 11.52
N SER A 78 -25.22 -7.74 10.23
CA SER A 78 -24.27 -8.34 9.30
C SER A 78 -22.85 -7.83 9.52
N ARG A 79 -21.86 -8.58 9.03
CA ARG A 79 -20.46 -8.13 9.01
C ARG A 79 -20.31 -6.81 8.25
N THR A 80 -21.03 -6.64 7.14
CA THR A 80 -20.98 -5.43 6.31
C THR A 80 -21.42 -4.20 7.09
N GLU A 81 -22.50 -4.31 7.87
CA GLU A 81 -23.01 -3.22 8.71
C GLU A 81 -22.04 -2.87 9.84
N ILE A 82 -21.45 -3.88 10.49
CA ILE A 82 -20.45 -3.67 11.55
C ILE A 82 -19.23 -2.89 11.01
N VAL A 83 -18.73 -3.28 9.84
CA VAL A 83 -17.60 -2.59 9.20
C VAL A 83 -17.99 -1.17 8.79
N SER A 84 -19.19 -0.97 8.23
CA SER A 84 -19.67 0.37 7.86
C SER A 84 -19.79 1.28 9.09
N LEU A 85 -20.30 0.74 10.20
CA LEU A 85 -20.37 1.47 11.47
C LEU A 85 -18.98 1.84 11.98
N ALA A 86 -18.04 0.89 11.99
CA ALA A 86 -16.66 1.15 12.40
C ALA A 86 -16.01 2.27 11.57
N GLN A 87 -16.17 2.22 10.23
CA GLN A 87 -15.68 3.28 9.34
C GLN A 87 -16.28 4.65 9.65
N ARG A 88 -17.59 4.70 9.93
CA ARG A 88 -18.26 5.96 10.32
C ARG A 88 -17.75 6.47 11.66
N MET A 89 -17.52 5.58 12.64
CA MET A 89 -16.97 5.95 13.94
C MET A 89 -15.56 6.52 13.79
N THR A 90 -14.68 5.89 13.01
CA THR A 90 -13.34 6.41 12.71
C THR A 90 -13.40 7.77 11.99
N ASN A 91 -14.35 7.96 11.07
CA ASN A 91 -14.53 9.27 10.42
C ASN A 91 -14.95 10.35 11.42
N ILE A 92 -15.87 10.01 12.32
CA ILE A 92 -16.32 10.92 13.37
C ILE A 92 -15.16 11.28 14.30
N GLU A 93 -14.34 10.31 14.70
CA GLU A 93 -13.14 10.50 15.53
C GLU A 93 -12.17 11.49 14.87
N MET A 94 -11.80 11.28 13.61
CA MET A 94 -10.93 12.22 12.88
C MET A 94 -11.51 13.63 12.79
N ARG A 95 -12.82 13.75 12.54
CA ARG A 95 -13.49 15.06 12.49
C ARG A 95 -13.55 15.72 13.86
N LEU A 96 -13.60 14.94 14.94
CA LEU A 96 -13.59 15.43 16.30
C LEU A 96 -12.20 15.95 16.66
N ASP A 97 -11.14 15.19 16.33
CA ASP A 97 -9.75 15.64 16.49
C ASP A 97 -9.46 16.94 15.73
N ASP A 98 -9.95 17.06 14.49
CA ASP A 98 -9.84 18.29 13.69
C ASP A 98 -10.58 19.48 14.34
N MET A 99 -11.73 19.23 14.98
CA MET A 99 -12.48 20.27 15.70
C MET A 99 -11.75 20.70 16.96
N ASP A 100 -11.21 19.75 17.72
CA ASP A 100 -10.42 20.03 18.94
C ASP A 100 -9.19 20.88 18.60
N ALA A 101 -8.45 20.54 17.54
CA ALA A 101 -7.31 21.33 17.08
C ALA A 101 -7.69 22.77 16.70
N ARG A 102 -8.82 22.96 16.01
CA ARG A 102 -9.32 24.30 15.65
C ARG A 102 -9.78 25.10 16.86
N LEU A 103 -10.38 24.45 17.85
CA LEU A 103 -10.79 25.11 19.09
C LEU A 103 -9.57 25.57 19.88
N ASP A 104 -8.52 24.76 19.98
CA ASP A 104 -7.26 25.14 20.61
C ASP A 104 -6.59 26.32 19.90
N GLU A 105 -6.61 26.35 18.56
CA GLU A 105 -6.13 27.48 17.77
C GLU A 105 -6.91 28.77 18.07
N ILE A 106 -8.24 28.70 18.11
CA ILE A 106 -9.10 29.84 18.44
C ILE A 106 -8.83 30.32 19.87
N LEU A 107 -8.74 29.41 20.85
CA LEU A 107 -8.45 29.75 22.24
C LEU A 107 -7.08 30.40 22.39
N SER A 108 -6.08 29.92 21.64
CA SER A 108 -4.75 30.53 21.58
C SER A 108 -4.80 31.95 21.03
N ALA A 109 -5.49 32.15 19.89
CA ALA A 109 -5.67 33.47 19.29
C ALA A 109 -6.40 34.44 20.24
N LEU A 110 -7.45 33.98 20.92
CA LEU A 110 -8.18 34.77 21.92
C LEU A 110 -7.29 35.16 23.10
N ARG A 111 -6.41 34.27 23.58
CA ARG A 111 -5.45 34.59 24.65
C ARG A 111 -4.45 35.66 24.20
N VAL A 112 -3.93 35.57 22.98
CA VAL A 112 -3.04 36.60 22.42
C VAL A 112 -3.73 37.96 22.38
N LEU A 113 -5.00 38.01 21.96
CA LEU A 113 -5.79 39.24 21.90
C LEU A 113 -6.18 39.78 23.30
N ALA A 114 -6.43 38.89 24.25
CA ALA A 114 -6.82 39.23 25.62
C ALA A 114 -5.63 39.60 26.52
N THR A 115 -4.39 39.32 26.09
CA THR A 115 -3.21 39.75 26.82
C THR A 115 -3.06 41.26 26.61
N PRO A 116 -3.26 42.11 27.63
CA PRO A 116 -2.99 43.52 27.48
C PRO A 116 -1.52 43.66 27.07
N ALA A 117 -1.27 44.48 26.04
CA ALA A 117 0.09 44.84 25.63
C ALA A 117 0.91 45.12 26.90
N PRO A 118 2.14 44.59 27.02
CA PRO A 118 2.96 44.93 28.16
C PRO A 118 2.99 46.44 28.17
N ALA A 119 2.45 47.04 29.24
CA ALA A 119 2.51 48.46 29.48
C ALA A 119 3.97 48.80 29.27
N ALA A 120 4.25 49.48 28.16
CA ALA A 120 5.58 49.92 27.83
C ALA A 120 6.06 50.65 29.06
N GLU A 121 6.98 49.98 29.71
CA GLU A 121 7.57 50.31 30.98
C GLU A 121 7.94 51.78 30.92
N SER A 122 7.43 52.51 31.92
CA SER A 122 7.66 53.92 32.09
C SER A 122 9.17 54.17 32.10
N ALA A 123 9.72 54.59 30.96
CA ALA A 123 11.06 55.14 30.92
C ALA A 123 11.05 56.38 31.83
N PRO A 124 11.87 56.43 32.89
CA PRO A 124 11.98 57.66 33.65
C PRO A 124 12.66 58.69 32.76
N ALA A 125 11.99 59.83 32.60
CA ALA A 125 12.56 61.04 32.05
C ALA A 125 13.79 61.42 32.88
N ALA A 126 14.97 61.33 32.27
CA ALA A 126 16.15 62.05 32.72
C ALA A 126 16.28 63.29 31.84
N GLU A 127 16.10 64.45 32.47
CA GLU A 127 16.25 65.80 31.92
C GLU A 127 17.68 66.08 31.41
N PRO A 128 17.83 67.13 30.57
CA PRO A 128 19.05 67.39 29.83
C PRO A 128 20.08 68.13 30.69
N ASP A 129 21.33 67.69 30.66
CA ASP A 129 22.45 68.54 31.07
C ASP A 129 23.37 68.79 29.88
N ALA A 130 23.63 70.08 29.67
CA ALA A 130 24.42 70.61 28.58
C ALA A 130 25.83 70.89 29.09
N ALA A 131 26.82 70.18 28.56
CA ALA A 131 28.23 70.61 28.57
C ALA A 131 29.04 69.86 27.50
N GLU A 132 28.95 70.39 26.28
CA GLU A 132 30.10 70.79 25.44
C GLU A 132 31.49 70.14 25.72
N ALA A 133 32.03 69.38 24.74
CA ALA A 133 33.41 69.54 24.23
C ALA A 133 33.79 68.50 23.15
N GLU A 134 34.01 69.01 21.94
CA GLU A 134 35.12 68.73 21.02
C GLU A 134 35.35 67.36 20.33
N SER A 135 35.19 67.43 19.00
CA SER A 135 36.20 67.10 17.96
C SER A 135 36.25 65.69 17.31
N LYS A 136 35.97 65.72 15.99
CA LYS A 136 36.17 64.76 14.86
C LYS A 136 37.56 64.07 14.80
N PRO A 137 37.83 63.13 13.85
CA PRO A 137 36.97 62.37 12.92
C PRO A 137 37.30 60.85 12.82
N ALA A 138 36.46 60.13 12.06
CA ALA A 138 36.59 58.72 11.66
C ALA A 138 37.85 58.39 10.83
N PRO A 139 38.13 57.08 10.65
CA PRO A 139 38.46 56.58 9.32
C PRO A 139 37.55 55.44 8.83
N ARG A 140 37.36 55.45 7.51
CA ARG A 140 36.65 54.49 6.64
C ARG A 140 37.45 53.19 6.41
N ARG A 141 36.70 52.17 5.94
CA ARG A 141 37.08 50.93 5.21
C ARG A 141 37.52 49.76 6.10
N SER A 142 37.06 48.52 5.89
CA SER A 142 36.99 47.83 4.59
C SER A 142 35.84 46.83 4.43
N ARG A 143 35.38 46.82 3.17
CA ARG A 143 34.62 45.79 2.45
C ARG A 143 35.41 44.47 2.34
N LYS A 144 34.74 43.33 2.53
CA LYS A 144 34.88 42.06 1.78
C LYS A 144 33.66 41.20 2.17
N GLY A 145 32.80 40.71 1.27
CA GLY A 145 33.11 39.81 0.15
C GLY A 145 33.60 38.49 0.77
N ALA A 146 33.02 37.32 0.58
CA ALA A 146 32.27 36.78 -0.54
C ALA A 146 31.86 35.33 -0.16
N THR A 147 30.88 34.75 -0.87
CA THR A 147 30.87 33.37 -1.45
C THR A 147 31.22 32.20 -0.52
N GLU A 148 30.44 31.14 -0.42
CA GLU A 148 29.88 30.27 -1.47
C GLU A 148 28.88 29.31 -0.81
#